data_AF-A0A8J4C5C9-F1
#
_entry.id   AF-A0A8J4C5C9-F1
#
_cell.length_a   1.000
_cell.length_b   1.000
_cell.length_c   1.000
_cell.angle_alpha   90.00
_cell.angle_beta   90.00
_cell.angle_gamma   90.00
#
_symmetry.space_group_name_H-M   'P 1'
#
loop_
_entity.id
_entity.type
_entity.pdbx_description
1 polymer ?
#
loop_
_entity_poly.entity_id
_entity_poly.type
_entity_poly.pdbx_seq_one_letter_code
_entity_poly.pdbx_strand_id
1 'polypeptide(L)'
;MVDIALFIVIRDYINSLEGHLTEAHRQAGRLLRKEADLGAALAEFASAADLLGKQDNEGPMRVALGCLYTRANELAALSRARSEAIAVEFAAPLKEFARTIKSVQVAMADRASALSTYSQAKSDLDSKKVRLAKLRGTPGLKEDKIAETERDVNEADQRLRNAKLGYETIRDTMREELNRFQKERAAEMSAVLRDFALAQAHSTAEQAKGWGELLRDLQQSAVGGS
;
A
#
# COMPACT_ATOMS: atom_id res chain seq x y z
N MET A 1 -4.01 -31.31 4.01
CA MET A 1 -3.55 -30.65 5.25
C MET A 1 -2.45 -29.62 4.98
N VAL A 2 -1.43 -29.93 4.16
CA VAL A 2 -0.33 -29.01 3.80
C VAL A 2 -0.80 -27.71 3.10
N ASP A 3 -1.80 -27.78 2.20
CA ASP A 3 -2.33 -26.61 1.48
C ASP A 3 -3.01 -25.58 2.41
N ILE A 4 -3.72 -26.03 3.44
CA ILE A 4 -4.45 -25.17 4.39
C ILE A 4 -3.47 -24.42 5.30
N ALA A 5 -2.45 -25.11 5.82
CA ALA A 5 -1.44 -24.50 6.68
C ALA A 5 -0.64 -23.43 5.92
N LEU A 6 -0.22 -23.74 4.69
CA LEU A 6 0.47 -22.79 3.82
C LEU A 6 -0.41 -21.56 3.51
N PHE A 7 -1.69 -21.77 3.22
CA PHE A 7 -2.64 -20.67 2.98
C PHE A 7 -2.81 -19.75 4.19
N ILE A 8 -2.87 -20.30 5.40
CA ILE A 8 -2.97 -19.51 6.63
C ILE A 8 -1.75 -18.60 6.80
N VAL A 9 -0.54 -19.15 6.61
CA VAL A 9 0.70 -18.37 6.68
C VAL A 9 0.71 -17.25 5.65
N ILE A 10 0.34 -17.54 4.40
CA ILE A 10 0.26 -16.53 3.34
C ILE A 10 -0.76 -15.45 3.69
N ARG A 11 -1.93 -15.83 4.20
CA ARG A 11 -2.99 -14.88 4.60
C ARG A 11 -2.50 -13.91 5.66
N ASP A 12 -1.88 -14.44 6.71
CA ASP A 12 -1.43 -13.63 7.84
C ASP A 12 -0.29 -12.68 7.40
N TYR A 13 0.61 -13.15 6.53
CA TYR A 13 1.61 -12.31 5.89
C TYR A 13 0.99 -11.19 5.05
N ILE A 14 0.03 -11.49 4.17
CA ILE A 14 -0.65 -10.50 3.31
C ILE A 14 -1.38 -9.45 4.16
N ASN A 15 -2.04 -9.86 5.25
CA ASN A 15 -2.72 -8.94 6.16
C ASN A 15 -1.73 -8.01 6.88
N SER A 16 -0.60 -8.56 7.35
CA SER A 16 0.45 -7.74 7.97
C SER A 16 1.05 -6.75 6.97
N LEU A 17 1.31 -7.20 5.74
CA LEU A 17 1.85 -6.36 4.67
C LEU A 17 0.89 -5.23 4.28
N GLU A 18 -0.42 -5.49 4.22
CA GLU A 18 -1.44 -4.45 4.02
C GLU A 18 -1.35 -3.36 5.09
N GLY A 19 -1.31 -3.76 6.36
CA GLY A 19 -1.22 -2.83 7.48
C GLY A 19 0.05 -1.98 7.41
N HIS A 20 1.20 -2.60 7.09
CA HIS A 20 2.47 -1.88 6.93
C HIS A 20 2.44 -0.89 5.77
N LEU A 21 1.90 -1.27 4.60
CA LEU A 21 1.82 -0.39 3.43
C LEU A 21 0.85 0.78 3.66
N THR A 22 -0.30 0.51 4.28
CA THR A 22 -1.27 1.54 4.64
C THR A 22 -0.67 2.53 5.64
N GLU A 23 0.06 2.05 6.64
CA GLU A 23 0.76 2.91 7.59
C GLU A 23 1.90 3.70 6.94
N ALA A 24 2.71 3.06 6.10
CA ALA A 24 3.77 3.73 5.35
C ALA A 24 3.22 4.85 4.46
N HIS A 25 2.13 4.59 3.73
CA HIS A 25 1.45 5.61 2.93
C HIS A 25 0.96 6.78 3.79
N ARG A 26 0.39 6.50 4.97
CA ARG A 26 -0.05 7.52 5.92
C ARG A 26 1.12 8.38 6.41
N GLN A 27 2.25 7.76 6.73
CA GLN A 27 3.47 8.48 7.16
C GLN A 27 4.07 9.29 6.01
N ALA A 28 4.06 8.78 4.78
CA ALA A 28 4.46 9.53 3.60
C ALA A 28 3.60 10.79 3.42
N GLY A 29 2.28 10.70 3.63
CA GLY A 29 1.39 11.87 3.61
C GLY A 29 1.69 12.90 4.71
N ARG A 30 2.11 12.45 5.90
CA ARG A 30 2.57 13.35 6.98
C ARG A 30 3.88 14.03 6.62
N LEU A 31 4.83 13.29 6.04
CA LEU A 31 6.12 13.84 5.62
C LEU A 31 5.94 14.88 4.49
N LEU A 32 5.12 14.55 3.49
CA LEU A 32 4.71 15.46 2.43
C LEU A 32 4.23 16.80 3.00
N ARG A 33 3.27 16.73 3.92
CA ARG A 33 2.71 17.94 4.54
C ARG A 33 3.77 18.74 5.31
N LYS A 34 4.64 18.07 6.06
CA LYS A 34 5.74 18.74 6.78
C LYS A 34 6.68 19.47 5.84
N GLU A 35 7.03 18.89 4.69
CA GLU A 35 7.89 19.55 3.69
C GLU A 35 7.19 20.74 3.02
N ALA A 36 5.88 20.64 2.77
CA ALA A 36 5.09 21.77 2.28
C ALA A 36 5.03 22.92 3.30
N ASP A 37 4.75 22.59 4.56
CA ASP A 37 4.67 23.55 5.67
C ASP A 37 6.03 24.23 5.91
N LEU A 38 7.14 23.47 5.83
CA LEU A 38 8.50 24.02 5.90
C LEU A 38 8.77 25.00 4.77
N GLY A 39 8.40 24.65 3.54
CA GLY A 39 8.56 25.54 2.38
C GLY A 39 7.78 26.84 2.53
N ALA A 40 6.55 26.78 3.05
CA ALA A 40 5.75 27.98 3.34
C ALA A 40 6.40 28.85 4.44
N ALA A 41 6.83 28.24 5.54
CA ALA A 41 7.47 28.96 6.64
C ALA A 41 8.78 29.64 6.20
N LEU A 42 9.58 28.99 5.34
CA LEU A 42 10.80 29.58 4.78
C LEU A 42 10.50 30.78 3.87
N ALA A 43 9.45 30.72 3.06
CA ALA A 43 9.04 31.85 2.21
C ALA A 43 8.51 33.05 3.03
N GLU A 44 7.76 32.77 4.11
CA GLU A 44 7.31 33.79 5.06
C GLU A 44 8.50 34.42 5.78
N PHE A 45 9.46 33.60 6.24
CA PHE A 45 10.68 34.07 6.87
C PHE A 45 11.53 34.93 5.92
N ALA A 46 11.66 34.53 4.66
CA ALA A 46 12.33 35.34 3.65
C ALA A 46 11.66 36.72 3.54
N SER A 47 10.34 36.75 3.38
CA SER A 47 9.57 37.99 3.24
C SER A 47 9.72 38.91 4.47
N ALA A 48 9.74 38.35 5.68
CA ALA A 48 10.00 39.10 6.90
C ALA A 48 11.42 39.69 6.92
N ALA A 49 12.43 38.93 6.48
CA ALA A 49 13.80 39.41 6.37
C ALA A 49 13.92 40.59 5.39
N ASP A 50 13.28 40.51 4.22
CA ASP A 50 13.27 41.61 3.24
C ASP A 50 12.57 42.87 3.77
N LEU A 51 11.42 42.72 4.44
CA LEU A 51 10.71 43.85 5.06
C LEU A 51 11.55 44.54 6.14
N LEU A 52 12.25 43.76 6.97
CA LEU A 52 13.14 44.30 8.00
C LEU A 52 14.37 44.96 7.38
N GLY A 53 14.97 44.36 6.35
CA GLY A 53 16.12 44.91 5.65
C GLY A 53 15.84 46.25 4.99
N LYS A 54 14.58 46.51 4.61
CA LYS A 54 14.12 47.80 4.07
C LYS A 54 13.98 48.90 5.11
N GLN A 55 14.01 48.60 6.42
CA GLN A 55 13.98 49.62 7.48
C GLN A 55 15.34 50.32 7.65
N ASP A 56 16.42 49.66 7.25
CA ASP A 56 17.75 50.26 7.20
C ASP A 56 18.01 50.81 5.79
N ASN A 57 18.26 52.12 5.66
CA ASN A 57 18.48 52.74 4.35
C ASN A 57 19.77 52.23 3.68
N GLU A 58 20.88 52.18 4.41
CA GLU A 58 22.17 51.63 3.99
C GLU A 58 22.90 51.05 5.21
N GLY A 59 23.55 49.89 5.06
CA GLY A 59 24.32 49.29 6.14
C GLY A 59 24.48 47.76 6.03
N PRO A 60 25.41 47.17 6.80
CA PRO A 60 25.70 45.74 6.77
C PRO A 60 24.49 44.87 7.14
N MET A 61 23.56 45.38 7.94
CA MET A 61 22.32 44.68 8.31
C MET A 61 21.38 44.48 7.11
N ARG A 62 21.19 45.51 6.27
CA ARG A 62 20.39 45.40 5.03
C ARG A 62 20.96 44.34 4.09
N VAL A 63 22.29 44.30 3.95
CA VAL A 63 22.98 43.29 3.13
C VAL A 63 22.76 41.89 3.70
N ALA A 64 22.97 41.71 5.00
CA ALA A 64 22.77 40.43 5.67
C ALA A 64 21.34 39.89 5.54
N LEU A 65 20.34 40.74 5.73
CA LEU A 65 18.92 40.40 5.58
C LEU A 65 18.55 40.13 4.11
N GLY A 66 19.20 40.80 3.16
CA GLY A 66 19.08 40.49 1.73
C GLY A 66 19.63 39.11 1.37
N CYS A 67 20.81 38.73 1.89
CA CYS A 67 21.35 37.39 1.73
C CYS A 67 20.40 36.33 2.33
N LEU A 68 19.86 36.61 3.53
CA LEU A 68 18.89 35.74 4.19
C LEU A 68 17.60 35.58 3.36
N TYR A 69 17.05 36.67 2.83
CA TYR A 69 15.89 36.64 1.94
C TYR A 69 16.11 35.73 0.73
N THR A 70 17.22 35.90 0.03
CA THR A 70 17.53 35.10 -1.16
C THR A 70 17.64 33.61 -0.80
N ARG A 71 18.43 33.28 0.22
CA ARG A 71 18.67 31.88 0.61
C ARG A 71 17.44 31.19 1.19
N ALA A 72 16.64 31.88 1.99
CA ALA A 72 15.40 31.34 2.51
C ALA A 72 14.38 31.05 1.39
N ASN A 73 14.31 31.88 0.35
CA ASN A 73 13.46 31.62 -0.82
C ASN A 73 13.94 30.43 -1.67
N GLU A 74 15.25 30.29 -1.88
CA GLU A 74 15.83 29.13 -2.57
C GLU A 74 15.48 27.82 -1.82
N LEU A 75 15.68 27.81 -0.51
CA LEU A 75 15.33 26.66 0.34
C LEU A 75 13.82 26.40 0.38
N ALA A 76 12.99 27.45 0.36
CA ALA A 76 11.54 27.33 0.26
C ALA A 76 11.11 26.62 -1.04
N ALA A 77 11.72 27.02 -2.17
CA ALA A 77 11.48 26.39 -3.47
C ALA A 77 11.92 24.92 -3.50
N LEU A 78 13.09 24.61 -2.93
CA LEU A 78 13.57 23.23 -2.78
C LEU A 78 12.62 22.37 -1.92
N SER A 79 12.13 22.91 -0.81
CA SER A 79 11.17 22.22 0.07
C SER A 79 9.84 21.94 -0.64
N ARG A 80 9.35 22.89 -1.46
CA ARG A 80 8.13 22.70 -2.27
C ARG A 80 8.32 21.62 -3.34
N ALA A 81 9.41 21.69 -4.11
CA ALA A 81 9.73 20.70 -5.14
C ALA A 81 9.86 19.29 -4.53
N ARG A 82 10.48 19.18 -3.35
CA ARG A 82 10.57 17.92 -2.62
C ARG A 82 9.21 17.41 -2.17
N SER A 83 8.35 18.26 -1.65
CA SER A 83 6.97 17.89 -1.31
C SER A 83 6.27 17.25 -2.53
N GLU A 84 6.32 17.91 -3.69
CA GLU A 84 5.74 17.38 -4.93
C GLU A 84 6.34 16.02 -5.33
N ALA A 85 7.68 15.87 -5.26
CA ALA A 85 8.36 14.61 -5.53
C ALA A 85 7.92 13.49 -4.56
N ILE A 86 7.82 13.75 -3.26
CA ILE A 86 7.35 12.77 -2.26
C ILE A 86 5.93 12.30 -2.60
N ALA A 87 5.06 13.20 -3.06
CA ALA A 87 3.69 12.85 -3.44
C ALA A 87 3.66 11.85 -4.60
N VAL A 88 4.44 12.11 -5.65
CA VAL A 88 4.42 11.35 -6.92
C VAL A 88 5.28 10.09 -6.85
N GLU A 89 6.49 10.19 -6.32
CA GLU A 89 7.52 9.14 -6.40
C GLU A 89 7.46 8.17 -5.22
N PHE A 90 6.82 8.55 -4.12
CA PHE A 90 6.78 7.71 -2.92
C PHE A 90 5.36 7.43 -2.42
N ALA A 91 4.58 8.47 -2.13
CA ALA A 91 3.25 8.31 -1.55
C ALA A 91 2.26 7.62 -2.51
N ALA A 92 2.25 7.99 -3.79
CA ALA A 92 1.39 7.37 -4.79
C ALA A 92 1.71 5.88 -5.05
N PRO A 93 2.98 5.46 -5.24
CA PRO A 93 3.33 4.04 -5.32
C PRO A 93 2.91 3.23 -4.10
N LEU A 94 3.15 3.74 -2.87
CA LEU A 94 2.71 3.06 -1.64
C LEU A 94 1.18 2.84 -1.60
N LYS A 95 0.41 3.83 -2.05
CA LYS A 95 -1.05 3.72 -2.15
C LYS A 95 -1.46 2.61 -3.12
N GLU A 96 -0.79 2.53 -4.26
CA GLU A 96 -1.06 1.53 -5.29
C GLU A 96 -0.67 0.11 -4.84
N PHE A 97 0.44 -0.02 -4.10
CA PHE A 97 0.82 -1.27 -3.46
C PHE A 97 -0.22 -1.73 -2.43
N ALA A 98 -0.69 -0.84 -1.55
CA ALA A 98 -1.75 -1.13 -0.60
C ALA A 98 -3.06 -1.55 -1.30
N ARG A 99 -3.42 -0.88 -2.40
CA ARG A 99 -4.58 -1.23 -3.23
C ARG A 99 -4.45 -2.64 -3.84
N THR A 100 -3.28 -2.96 -4.39
CA THR A 100 -3.00 -4.27 -4.98
C THR A 100 -3.12 -5.37 -3.93
N ILE A 101 -2.58 -5.17 -2.73
CA ILE A 101 -2.71 -6.11 -1.61
C ILE A 101 -4.17 -6.32 -1.20
N LYS A 102 -4.98 -5.26 -1.17
CA LYS A 102 -6.44 -5.40 -0.90
C LYS A 102 -7.13 -6.28 -1.94
N SER A 103 -6.78 -6.16 -3.22
CA SER A 103 -7.32 -7.05 -4.25
C SER A 103 -6.94 -8.52 -4.00
N VAL A 104 -5.73 -8.78 -3.51
CA VAL A 104 -5.33 -10.13 -3.09
C VAL A 104 -6.18 -10.62 -1.93
N GLN A 105 -6.43 -9.79 -0.91
CA GLN A 105 -7.30 -10.15 0.22
C GLN A 105 -8.72 -10.50 -0.23
N VAL A 106 -9.28 -9.78 -1.21
CA VAL A 106 -10.59 -10.10 -1.81
C VAL A 106 -10.55 -11.48 -2.47
N ALA A 107 -9.54 -11.77 -3.30
CA ALA A 107 -9.40 -13.08 -3.93
C ALA A 107 -9.26 -14.23 -2.90
N MET A 108 -8.59 -13.96 -1.77
CA MET A 108 -8.49 -14.92 -0.66
C MET A 108 -9.83 -15.15 0.04
N ALA A 109 -10.66 -14.12 0.18
CA ALA A 109 -12.01 -14.22 0.71
C ALA A 109 -12.93 -15.01 -0.25
N ASP A 110 -12.82 -14.77 -1.55
CA ASP A 110 -13.54 -15.51 -2.58
C ASP A 110 -13.18 -17.00 -2.55
N ARG A 111 -11.88 -17.32 -2.41
CA ARG A 111 -11.43 -18.71 -2.22
C ARG A 111 -12.04 -19.36 -0.98
N ALA A 112 -12.09 -18.65 0.15
CA ALA A 112 -12.69 -19.16 1.38
C ALA A 112 -14.20 -19.42 1.23
N SER A 113 -14.91 -18.51 0.56
CA SER A 113 -16.34 -18.65 0.24
C SER A 113 -16.61 -19.84 -0.68
N ALA A 114 -15.80 -20.01 -1.73
CA ALA A 114 -15.90 -21.15 -2.65
C ALA A 114 -15.61 -22.48 -1.94
N LEU A 115 -14.62 -22.52 -1.04
CA LEU A 115 -14.34 -23.70 -0.21
C LEU A 115 -15.51 -24.06 0.72
N SER A 116 -16.15 -23.05 1.32
CA SER A 116 -17.35 -23.25 2.14
C SER A 116 -18.49 -23.84 1.32
N THR A 117 -18.75 -23.28 0.13
CA THR A 117 -19.76 -23.78 -0.80
C THR A 117 -19.49 -25.22 -1.22
N TYR A 118 -18.25 -25.54 -1.58
CA TYR A 118 -17.82 -26.91 -1.89
C TYR A 118 -18.02 -27.87 -0.71
N SER A 119 -17.65 -27.46 0.50
CA SER A 119 -17.80 -28.27 1.71
C SER A 119 -19.28 -28.53 2.04
N GLN A 120 -20.14 -27.53 1.88
CA GLN A 120 -21.58 -27.65 2.08
C GLN A 120 -22.21 -28.60 1.05
N ALA A 121 -21.86 -28.48 -0.23
CA ALA A 121 -22.32 -29.38 -1.29
C ALA A 121 -21.90 -30.84 -1.02
N LYS A 122 -20.70 -31.03 -0.46
CA LYS A 122 -20.21 -32.36 -0.07
C LYS A 122 -21.05 -32.96 1.06
N SER A 123 -21.30 -32.17 2.10
CA SER A 123 -22.14 -32.58 3.24
C SER A 123 -23.59 -32.90 2.82
N ASP A 124 -24.16 -32.13 1.88
CA ASP A 124 -25.49 -32.41 1.32
C ASP A 124 -25.51 -33.75 0.57
N LEU A 125 -24.55 -33.98 -0.32
CA LEU A 125 -24.43 -35.24 -1.05
C LEU A 125 -24.30 -36.44 -0.11
N ASP A 126 -23.42 -36.34 0.90
CA ASP A 126 -23.21 -37.41 1.88
C ASP A 126 -24.49 -37.70 2.68
N SER A 127 -25.22 -36.65 3.09
CA SER A 127 -26.51 -36.79 3.78
C SER A 127 -27.57 -37.47 2.92
N LYS A 128 -27.67 -37.10 1.64
CA LYS A 128 -28.60 -37.73 0.69
C LYS A 128 -28.24 -39.18 0.38
N LYS A 129 -26.96 -39.52 0.27
CA LYS A 129 -26.49 -40.91 0.13
C LYS A 129 -26.86 -41.77 1.34
N VAL A 130 -26.68 -41.26 2.56
CA VAL A 130 -27.10 -41.95 3.78
C VAL A 130 -28.62 -42.17 3.80
N ARG A 131 -29.41 -41.17 3.39
CA ARG A 131 -30.88 -41.30 3.29
C ARG A 131 -31.28 -42.37 2.26
N LEU A 132 -30.65 -42.39 1.08
CA LEU A 132 -30.89 -43.40 0.06
C LEU A 132 -30.57 -44.81 0.56
N ALA A 133 -29.42 -44.99 1.22
CA ALA A 133 -29.02 -46.29 1.78
C ALA A 133 -30.04 -46.80 2.81
N LYS A 134 -30.55 -45.92 3.70
CA LYS A 134 -31.60 -46.27 4.67
C LYS A 134 -32.91 -46.71 4.00
N LEU A 135 -33.33 -46.01 2.94
CA LEU A 135 -34.56 -46.34 2.21
C LEU A 135 -34.43 -47.70 1.49
N ARG A 136 -33.28 -48.00 0.90
CA ARG A 136 -33.02 -49.31 0.25
C ARG A 136 -32.97 -50.48 1.26
N GLY A 137 -32.54 -50.24 2.49
CA GLY A 137 -32.62 -51.23 3.59
C GLY A 137 -34.02 -51.39 4.22
N THR A 138 -34.96 -50.54 3.80
CA THR A 138 -36.40 -50.43 4.09
C THR A 138 -37.37 -51.50 3.55
N PRO A 139 -37.75 -52.62 4.21
CA PRO A 139 -38.68 -53.57 3.57
C PRO A 139 -40.07 -52.95 3.36
N GLY A 140 -40.68 -53.17 2.19
CA GLY A 140 -42.05 -52.74 1.88
C GLY A 140 -42.22 -51.26 1.47
N LEU A 141 -41.13 -50.55 1.18
CA LEU A 141 -41.20 -49.17 0.69
C LEU A 141 -41.60 -49.07 -0.79
N LYS A 142 -42.32 -47.99 -1.14
CA LYS A 142 -42.69 -47.69 -2.53
C LYS A 142 -41.45 -47.35 -3.36
N GLU A 143 -41.31 -48.03 -4.50
CA GLU A 143 -40.23 -47.86 -5.47
C GLU A 143 -40.10 -46.40 -5.94
N ASP A 144 -41.22 -45.69 -6.11
CA ASP A 144 -41.26 -44.27 -6.45
C ASP A 144 -40.44 -43.38 -5.50
N LYS A 145 -40.47 -43.67 -4.19
CA LYS A 145 -39.76 -42.87 -3.17
C LYS A 145 -38.25 -43.13 -3.19
N ILE A 146 -37.85 -44.32 -3.61
CA ILE A 146 -36.44 -44.66 -3.84
C ILE A 146 -35.96 -43.92 -5.09
N ALA A 147 -36.72 -43.99 -6.19
CA ALA A 147 -36.40 -43.30 -7.44
C ALA A 147 -36.31 -41.77 -7.27
N GLU A 148 -37.21 -41.16 -6.48
CA GLU A 148 -37.13 -39.75 -6.13
C GLU A 148 -35.83 -39.41 -5.37
N THR A 149 -35.47 -40.21 -4.37
CA THR A 149 -34.24 -39.99 -3.58
C THR A 149 -32.98 -40.21 -4.42
N GLU A 150 -33.01 -41.10 -5.41
CA GLU A 150 -31.91 -41.29 -6.38
C GLU A 150 -31.70 -40.06 -7.26
N ARG A 151 -32.79 -39.45 -7.76
CA ARG A 151 -32.70 -38.17 -8.49
C ARG A 151 -32.07 -37.09 -7.62
N ASP A 152 -32.49 -37.01 -6.37
CA ASP A 152 -31.98 -36.09 -5.36
C ASP A 152 -30.47 -36.21 -5.13
N VAL A 153 -29.95 -37.45 -5.11
CA VAL A 153 -28.52 -37.77 -5.02
C VAL A 153 -27.79 -37.33 -6.30
N ASN A 154 -28.35 -37.63 -7.47
CA ASN A 154 -27.74 -37.23 -8.75
C ASN A 154 -27.64 -35.71 -8.89
N GLU A 155 -28.66 -34.96 -8.50
CA GLU A 155 -28.61 -33.49 -8.47
C GLU A 155 -27.55 -32.97 -7.50
N ALA A 156 -27.45 -33.55 -6.29
CA ALA A 156 -26.42 -33.16 -5.33
C ALA A 156 -25.01 -33.50 -5.80
N ASP A 157 -24.81 -34.61 -6.52
CA ASP A 157 -23.52 -34.96 -7.14
C ASP A 157 -23.14 -33.92 -8.20
N GLN A 158 -24.09 -33.49 -9.03
CA GLN A 158 -23.85 -32.43 -10.00
C GLN A 158 -23.51 -31.09 -9.32
N ARG A 159 -24.24 -30.71 -8.25
CA ARG A 159 -23.93 -29.50 -7.46
C ARG A 159 -22.53 -29.57 -6.86
N LEU A 160 -22.13 -30.72 -6.32
CA LEU A 160 -20.78 -30.94 -5.78
C LEU A 160 -19.71 -30.77 -6.86
N ARG A 161 -19.91 -31.34 -8.05
CA ARG A 161 -18.98 -31.19 -9.18
C ARG A 161 -18.81 -29.74 -9.60
N ASN A 162 -19.91 -29.00 -9.73
CA ASN A 162 -19.88 -27.58 -10.08
C ASN A 162 -19.17 -26.74 -9.00
N ALA A 163 -19.48 -26.97 -7.72
CA ALA A 163 -18.85 -26.27 -6.61
C ALA A 163 -17.34 -26.59 -6.50
N LYS A 164 -16.96 -27.85 -6.76
CA LYS A 164 -15.56 -28.27 -6.81
C LYS A 164 -14.79 -27.56 -7.92
N LEU A 165 -15.34 -27.54 -9.13
CA LEU A 165 -14.73 -26.84 -10.27
C LEU A 165 -14.54 -25.35 -9.97
N GLY A 166 -15.56 -24.68 -9.44
CA GLY A 166 -15.47 -23.27 -9.06
C GLY A 166 -14.37 -22.99 -8.02
N TYR A 167 -14.27 -23.83 -6.99
CA TYR A 167 -13.20 -23.73 -5.99
C TYR A 167 -11.80 -23.98 -6.60
N GLU A 168 -11.64 -25.00 -7.45
CA GLU A 168 -10.36 -25.34 -8.08
C GLU A 168 -9.89 -24.22 -9.02
N THR A 169 -10.78 -23.65 -9.82
CA THR A 169 -10.47 -22.50 -10.67
C THR A 169 -9.96 -21.31 -9.85
N ILE A 170 -10.68 -20.91 -8.79
CA ILE A 170 -10.26 -19.79 -7.94
C ILE A 170 -8.91 -20.10 -7.25
N ARG A 171 -8.73 -21.32 -6.73
CA ARG A 171 -7.49 -21.75 -6.08
C ARG A 171 -6.30 -21.64 -7.02
N ASP A 172 -6.44 -22.09 -8.25
CA ASP A 172 -5.34 -22.18 -9.21
C ASP A 172 -4.97 -20.79 -9.75
N THR A 173 -5.96 -19.97 -10.12
CA THR A 173 -5.73 -18.57 -10.49
C THR A 173 -5.09 -17.77 -9.35
N MET A 174 -5.57 -17.92 -8.10
CA MET A 174 -4.99 -17.22 -6.95
C MET A 174 -3.53 -17.63 -6.71
N ARG A 175 -3.18 -18.90 -6.93
CA ARG A 175 -1.80 -19.40 -6.78
C ARG A 175 -0.86 -18.75 -7.81
N GLU A 176 -1.29 -18.67 -9.07
CA GLU A 176 -0.52 -18.04 -10.13
C GLU A 176 -0.30 -16.55 -9.87
N GLU A 177 -1.37 -15.83 -9.52
CA GLU A 177 -1.31 -14.39 -9.23
C GLU A 177 -0.47 -14.08 -7.99
N LEU A 178 -0.54 -14.89 -6.92
CA LEU A 178 0.32 -14.72 -5.74
C LEU A 178 1.81 -14.91 -6.07
N ASN A 179 2.15 -15.92 -6.88
CA ASN A 179 3.53 -16.15 -7.29
C ASN A 179 4.06 -15.00 -8.14
N ARG A 180 3.23 -14.47 -9.05
CA ARG A 180 3.58 -13.30 -9.86
C ARG A 180 3.75 -12.05 -8.99
N PHE A 181 2.80 -11.81 -8.08
CA PHE A 181 2.84 -10.71 -7.11
C PHE A 181 4.14 -10.71 -6.30
N GLN A 182 4.53 -11.85 -5.73
CA GLN A 182 5.75 -11.95 -4.92
C GLN A 182 7.03 -11.61 -5.71
N LYS A 183 7.10 -12.00 -6.99
CA LYS A 183 8.28 -11.73 -7.83
C LYS A 183 8.36 -10.27 -8.28
N GLU A 184 7.25 -9.73 -8.78
CA GLU A 184 7.22 -8.41 -9.39
C GLU A 184 7.17 -7.31 -8.33
N ARG A 185 6.24 -7.42 -7.37
CA ARG A 185 5.96 -6.31 -6.45
C ARG A 185 6.99 -6.15 -5.35
N ALA A 186 7.64 -7.24 -4.90
CA ALA A 186 8.70 -7.12 -3.90
C ALA A 186 9.90 -6.32 -4.42
N ALA A 187 10.29 -6.55 -5.68
CA ALA A 187 11.36 -5.82 -6.34
C ALA A 187 10.99 -4.35 -6.55
N GLU A 188 9.77 -4.07 -7.04
CA GLU A 188 9.25 -2.71 -7.21
C GLU A 188 9.20 -1.94 -5.89
N MET A 189 8.64 -2.53 -4.82
CA MET A 189 8.59 -1.91 -3.50
C MET A 189 9.98 -1.59 -2.96
N SER A 190 10.93 -2.52 -3.13
CA SER A 190 12.32 -2.33 -2.71
C SER A 190 12.99 -1.21 -3.48
N ALA A 191 12.69 -1.07 -4.77
CA ALA A 191 13.19 0.03 -5.59
C ALA A 191 12.65 1.38 -5.12
N VAL A 192 11.35 1.50 -4.95
CA VAL A 192 10.71 2.74 -4.45
C VAL A 192 11.28 3.17 -3.10
N LEU A 193 11.45 2.24 -2.15
CA LEU A 193 12.02 2.55 -0.83
C LEU A 193 13.47 3.02 -0.91
N ARG A 194 14.30 2.37 -1.75
CA ARG A 194 15.70 2.75 -1.94
C ARG A 194 15.80 4.12 -2.61
N ASP A 195 15.03 4.35 -3.68
CA ASP A 195 15.08 5.58 -4.44
C ASP A 195 14.60 6.75 -3.56
N PHE A 196 13.57 6.54 -2.74
CA PHE A 196 13.16 7.49 -1.70
C PHE A 196 14.26 7.79 -0.68
N ALA A 197 14.96 6.77 -0.17
CA ALA A 197 16.04 6.97 0.79
C ALA A 197 17.20 7.79 0.21
N LEU A 198 17.56 7.54 -1.06
CA LEU A 198 18.57 8.30 -1.78
C LEU A 198 18.13 9.75 -2.01
N ALA A 199 16.89 9.97 -2.45
CA ALA A 199 16.32 11.30 -2.64
C ALA A 199 16.29 12.09 -1.32
N GLN A 200 15.96 11.43 -0.21
CA GLN A 200 15.94 12.04 1.13
C GLN A 200 17.35 12.44 1.60
N ALA A 201 18.36 11.60 1.37
CA ALA A 201 19.75 11.91 1.69
C ALA A 201 20.27 13.09 0.86
N HIS A 202 20.02 13.07 -0.45
CA HIS A 202 20.39 14.15 -1.36
C HIS A 202 19.71 15.48 -0.95
N SER A 203 18.41 15.46 -0.68
CA SER A 203 17.69 16.66 -0.25
C SER A 203 18.24 17.23 1.05
N THR A 204 18.59 16.38 2.01
CA THR A 204 19.15 16.84 3.29
C THR A 204 20.53 17.49 3.07
N ALA A 205 21.35 16.94 2.16
CA ALA A 205 22.63 17.53 1.79
C ALA A 205 22.47 18.90 1.10
N GLU A 206 21.52 19.03 0.17
CA GLU A 206 21.25 20.31 -0.50
C GLU A 206 20.71 21.38 0.47
N GLN A 207 19.86 21.00 1.44
CA GLN A 207 19.43 21.93 2.49
C GLN A 207 20.61 22.40 3.35
N ALA A 208 21.48 21.47 3.79
CA ALA A 208 22.67 21.82 4.58
C ALA A 208 23.63 22.72 3.79
N LYS A 209 23.79 22.45 2.49
CA LYS A 209 24.59 23.27 1.58
C LYS A 209 24.02 24.69 1.46
N GLY A 210 22.71 24.84 1.24
CA GLY A 210 22.08 26.17 1.14
C GLY A 210 22.28 27.01 2.41
N TRP A 211 22.16 26.41 3.59
CA TRP A 211 22.48 27.11 4.85
C TRP A 211 23.97 27.41 5.01
N GLY A 212 24.86 26.51 4.56
CA GLY A 212 26.30 26.74 4.56
C GLY A 212 26.72 27.88 3.62
N GLU A 213 26.06 28.01 2.47
CA GLU A 213 26.26 29.12 1.54
C GLU A 213 25.81 30.46 2.13
N LEU A 214 24.66 30.50 2.82
CA LEU A 214 24.26 31.70 3.57
C LEU A 214 25.34 32.16 4.55
N LEU A 215 25.93 31.25 5.33
CA LEU A 215 26.98 31.59 6.29
C LEU A 215 28.19 32.23 5.59
N ARG A 216 28.57 31.72 4.41
CA ARG A 216 29.66 32.29 3.61
C ARG A 216 29.30 33.67 3.06
N ASP A 217 28.09 33.84 2.54
CA ASP A 217 27.60 35.10 2.00
C ASP A 217 27.62 36.20 3.08
N LEU A 218 27.21 35.86 4.32
CA LEU A 218 27.26 36.75 5.48
C LEU A 218 28.69 37.12 5.90
N GLN A 219 29.62 36.17 5.88
CA GLN A 219 31.03 36.43 6.21
C GLN A 219 31.70 37.35 5.19
N GLN A 220 31.43 37.15 3.90
CA GLN A 220 32.00 37.99 2.84
C GLN A 220 31.46 39.42 2.89
N SER A 221 30.17 39.58 3.15
CA SER A 221 29.54 40.90 3.29
C SER A 221 30.00 41.66 4.54
N ALA A 222 30.41 40.96 5.61
CA ALA A 222 31.03 41.59 6.78
C ALA A 222 32.46 42.13 6.52
N VAL A 223 33.25 41.44 5.68
CA VAL A 223 34.63 41.84 5.36
C VAL A 223 34.69 42.99 4.34
N GLY A 224 33.70 43.10 3.44
CA GLY A 224 33.64 44.16 2.43
C GLY A 224 33.11 45.52 2.92
N GLY A 225 32.64 45.60 4.17
CA GLY A 225 32.12 46.83 4.79
C GLY A 225 33.07 47.52 5.77
N SER A 226 34.33 47.08 5.86
CA SER A 226 35.40 47.68 6.68
C SER A 226 36.31 48.59 5.86
#